data_AF-A0A7C5PR40-F1
#
_entry.id   AF-A0A7C5PR40-F1
#
_cell.length_a   1.000
_cell.length_b   1.000
_cell.length_c   1.000
_cell.angle_alpha   90.00
_cell.angle_beta   90.00
_cell.angle_gamma   90.00
#
_symmetry.space_group_name_H-M   'P 1'
#
loop_
_entity.id
_entity.type
_entity.pdbx_description
1 polymer ?
#
loop_
_entity_poly.entity_id
_entity_poly.type
_entity_poly.pdbx_seq_one_letter_code
_entity_poly.pdbx_strand_id
1 'polypeptide(L)'
;MRTKEKKKLTIRVDARLLEQAKTYAKTHDTSVSRLVEDYFSKLPKKNNKERSSLVQQLTGILPADVDVEKVYGDYLLEKYG
;
A
#
# COMPACT_ATOMS: atom_id res chain seq x y z
N MET A 1 -28.45 10.43 -2.16
CA MET A 1 -27.10 9.97 -2.56
C MET A 1 -26.20 11.18 -2.70
N ARG A 2 -25.01 11.22 -2.06
CA ARG A 2 -24.01 12.26 -2.31
C ARG A 2 -23.20 11.87 -3.55
N THR A 3 -23.31 12.62 -4.63
CA THR A 3 -22.54 12.43 -5.86
C THR A 3 -21.11 12.92 -5.62
N LYS A 4 -20.09 12.08 -5.87
CA LYS A 4 -18.68 12.51 -5.81
C LYS A 4 -18.33 13.33 -7.05
N GLU A 5 -17.75 14.51 -6.83
CA GLU A 5 -17.23 15.37 -7.90
C GLU A 5 -16.04 14.68 -8.59
N LYS A 6 -16.04 14.61 -9.92
CA LYS A 6 -14.95 14.05 -10.72
C LYS A 6 -14.19 15.18 -11.42
N LYS A 7 -12.86 15.15 -11.34
CA LYS A 7 -11.96 16.09 -12.03
C LYS A 7 -11.16 15.38 -13.11
N LYS A 8 -10.93 16.05 -14.24
CA LYS A 8 -10.11 15.53 -15.34
C LYS A 8 -8.62 15.71 -15.00
N LEU A 9 -7.85 14.64 -15.08
CA LEU A 9 -6.41 14.63 -14.93
C LEU A 9 -5.78 14.14 -16.25
N THR A 10 -4.80 14.88 -16.78
CA THR A 10 -4.04 14.50 -17.97
C THR A 10 -2.60 14.20 -17.58
N ILE A 11 -2.16 12.96 -17.82
CA ILE A 11 -0.78 12.52 -17.55
C ILE A 11 -0.13 12.03 -18.85
N ARG A 12 1.19 12.21 -18.96
CA ARG A 12 2.00 11.58 -20.01
C ARG A 12 2.57 10.27 -19.47
N VAL A 13 2.40 9.19 -20.21
CA VAL A 13 2.91 7.85 -19.87
C VAL A 13 3.45 7.18 -21.12
N ASP A 14 4.28 6.17 -20.93
CA ASP A 14 4.78 5.34 -22.04
C ASP A 14 3.62 4.69 -22.81
N ALA A 15 3.73 4.65 -24.14
CA ALA A 15 2.67 4.14 -25.01
C ALA A 15 2.44 2.63 -24.81
N ARG A 16 3.49 1.84 -24.58
CA ARG A 16 3.35 0.39 -24.35
C ARG A 16 2.66 0.13 -23.01
N LEU A 17 3.00 0.91 -21.99
CA LEU A 17 2.33 0.83 -20.69
C LEU A 17 0.83 1.16 -20.80
N LEU A 18 0.46 2.16 -21.61
CA LEU A 18 -0.95 2.51 -21.83
C LEU A 18 -1.73 1.36 -22.50
N GLU A 19 -1.15 0.69 -23.49
CA GLU A 19 -1.79 -0.43 -24.17
C GLU A 19 -1.95 -1.65 -23.26
N GLN A 20 -0.96 -1.93 -22.41
CA GLN A 20 -1.06 -2.95 -21.36
C GLN A 20 -2.20 -2.65 -20.39
N ALA A 21 -2.30 -1.39 -19.94
CA ALA A 21 -3.37 -0.97 -19.04
C ALA A 21 -4.76 -1.10 -19.67
N LYS A 22 -4.92 -0.75 -20.96
CA LYS A 22 -6.18 -0.94 -21.70
C LYS A 22 -6.55 -2.41 -21.84
N THR A 23 -5.56 -3.25 -22.18
CA THR A 23 -5.77 -4.71 -22.32
C THR A 23 -6.25 -5.30 -21.00
N TYR A 24 -5.55 -4.99 -19.91
CA TYR A 24 -5.95 -5.39 -18.56
C TYR A 24 -7.36 -4.92 -18.21
N ALA A 25 -7.65 -3.63 -18.45
CA ALA A 25 -8.95 -3.05 -18.16
C ALA A 25 -10.08 -3.79 -18.90
N LYS A 26 -9.87 -4.12 -20.18
CA LYS A 26 -10.84 -4.86 -20.99
C LYS A 26 -11.05 -6.30 -20.48
N THR A 27 -9.98 -7.00 -20.12
CA THR A 27 -10.06 -8.37 -19.59
C THR A 27 -10.78 -8.44 -18.25
N HIS A 28 -10.68 -7.38 -17.44
CA HIS A 28 -11.26 -7.32 -16.09
C HIS A 28 -12.56 -6.48 -16.02
N ASP A 29 -13.22 -6.23 -17.16
CA ASP A 29 -14.46 -5.44 -17.25
C ASP A 29 -14.41 -4.11 -16.47
N THR A 30 -13.29 -3.41 -16.59
CA THR A 30 -13.02 -2.15 -15.89
C THR A 30 -12.48 -1.09 -16.85
N SER A 31 -12.19 0.11 -16.34
CA SER A 31 -11.63 1.21 -17.13
C SER A 31 -10.28 1.63 -16.58
N VAL A 32 -9.42 2.16 -17.46
CA VAL A 32 -8.12 2.73 -17.05
C VAL A 32 -8.32 3.83 -16.00
N SER A 33 -9.37 4.65 -16.13
CA SER A 33 -9.70 5.67 -15.13
C SER A 33 -10.03 5.07 -13.76
N ARG A 34 -10.74 3.94 -13.71
CA ARG A 34 -11.04 3.23 -12.46
C ARG A 34 -9.79 2.61 -11.84
N LEU A 35 -8.91 2.02 -12.65
CA LEU A 35 -7.62 1.49 -12.17
C LEU A 35 -6.77 2.59 -11.50
N VAL A 36 -6.71 3.76 -12.13
CA VAL A 36 -6.00 4.92 -11.60
C VAL A 36 -6.66 5.47 -10.34
N GLU A 37 -7.99 5.56 -10.31
CA GLU A 37 -8.76 5.98 -9.14
C GLU A 37 -8.54 5.03 -7.94
N ASP A 38 -8.58 3.71 -8.19
CA ASP A 38 -8.32 2.69 -7.18
C ASP A 38 -6.88 2.78 -6.65
N TYR A 39 -5.89 3.00 -7.53
CA TYR A 39 -4.51 3.22 -7.11
C TYR A 39 -4.37 4.47 -6.25
N PHE A 40 -4.92 5.61 -6.68
CA PHE A 40 -4.87 6.86 -5.93
C PHE A 40 -5.60 6.78 -4.59
N SER A 41 -6.66 5.98 -4.49
CA SER A 41 -7.38 5.77 -3.22
C SER A 41 -6.51 5.12 -2.13
N LYS A 42 -5.50 4.35 -2.54
CA LYS A 42 -4.55 3.66 -1.65
C LYS A 42 -3.33 4.50 -1.29
N LEU A 43 -3.17 5.68 -1.89
CA LEU A 43 -2.06 6.56 -1.53
C LEU A 43 -2.18 6.97 -0.05
N PRO A 44 -1.07 6.93 0.70
CA PRO A 44 -1.09 7.27 2.11
C PRO A 44 -1.57 8.72 2.27
N LYS A 45 -2.64 8.92 3.03
CA LYS A 45 -3.05 10.26 3.43
C LYS A 45 -1.92 10.84 4.28
N LYS A 46 -1.36 11.95 3.81
CA LYS A 46 -0.27 12.67 4.48
C LYS A 46 -0.63 12.80 5.97
N ASN A 47 0.16 12.16 6.82
CA ASN A 47 0.15 12.18 8.28
C ASN A 47 -0.48 11.03 9.08
N ASN A 48 -0.73 9.84 8.50
CA ASN A 48 -0.82 8.66 9.35
C ASN A 48 0.38 7.73 9.16
N LYS A 49 1.36 7.87 10.04
CA LYS A 49 2.27 6.78 10.47
C LYS A 49 1.48 5.67 11.19
N GLU A 50 0.22 5.44 10.83
CA GLU A 50 -0.48 4.24 11.24
C GLU A 50 0.12 3.10 10.43
N ARG A 51 0.92 2.32 11.14
CA ARG A 51 1.44 1.03 10.70
C ARG A 51 0.32 0.28 9.98
N SER A 52 0.59 -0.24 8.78
CA SER A 52 -0.35 -1.07 8.02
C SER A 52 -1.04 -2.08 8.96
N SER A 53 -2.34 -2.36 8.76
CA SER A 53 -3.09 -3.29 9.62
C SER A 53 -2.38 -4.63 9.81
N LEU A 54 -1.64 -5.09 8.79
CA LEU A 54 -0.76 -6.26 8.86
C LEU A 54 0.37 -6.09 9.87
N VAL A 55 1.07 -4.94 9.83
CA VAL A 55 2.11 -4.61 10.81
C VAL A 55 1.50 -4.50 12.20
N GLN A 56 0.31 -3.92 12.34
CA GLN A 56 -0.38 -3.80 13.63
C GLN A 56 -0.77 -5.17 14.21
N GLN A 57 -1.29 -6.08 13.37
CA GLN A 57 -1.55 -7.48 13.73
C GLN A 57 -0.28 -8.25 14.12
N LEU A 58 0.83 -8.02 13.41
CA LEU A 58 2.13 -8.63 13.73
C LEU A 58 2.75 -8.03 15.01
N THR A 59 2.53 -6.74 15.29
CA THR A 59 3.07 -6.06 16.48
C THR A 59 2.22 -6.22 17.73
N GLY A 60 0.95 -6.64 17.62
CA GLY A 60 0.03 -6.78 18.76
C GLY A 60 0.39 -7.90 19.75
N ILE A 61 1.48 -8.61 19.49
CA ILE A 61 2.02 -9.69 20.32
C ILE A 61 3.20 -9.18 21.16
N LEU A 62 3.77 -8.03 20.83
CA LEU A 62 4.92 -7.48 21.57
C LEU A 62 4.44 -6.61 22.74
N PRO A 63 4.93 -6.85 23.97
CA PRO A 63 4.66 -5.97 25.10
C PRO A 63 5.19 -4.55 24.82
N ALA A 64 4.46 -3.53 25.29
CA ALA A 64 4.81 -2.12 25.04
C ALA A 64 6.15 -1.71 25.65
N ASP A 65 6.59 -2.46 26.66
CA ASP A 65 7.79 -2.33 27.47
C ASP A 65 8.93 -3.26 27.03
N VAL A 66 8.83 -3.87 25.84
CA VAL A 66 9.90 -4.74 25.35
C VAL A 66 11.11 -3.92 24.87
N ASP A 67 12.26 -4.20 25.45
CA ASP A 67 13.55 -3.74 24.94
C ASP A 67 13.90 -4.56 23.69
N VAL A 68 13.48 -4.05 22.53
CA VAL A 68 13.63 -4.72 21.23
C VAL A 68 15.11 -4.97 20.90
N GLU A 69 16.00 -4.06 21.29
CA GLU A 69 17.44 -4.19 21.02
C GLU A 69 18.04 -5.35 21.80
N LYS A 70 17.65 -5.48 23.07
CA LYS A 70 18.09 -6.60 23.92
C LYS A 70 17.57 -7.95 23.42
N VAL A 71 16.27 -8.07 23.15
CA VAL A 71 15.66 -9.33 22.67
C VAL A 71 16.25 -9.75 21.32
N TYR A 72 16.51 -8.78 20.43
CA TYR A 72 17.13 -9.07 19.14
C TYR A 72 18.60 -9.49 19.27
N GLY A 73 19.35 -8.86 20.19
CA GLY A 73 20.72 -9.23 20.51
C GLY A 73 20.82 -10.65 21.05
N ASP A 74 19.97 -11.00 22.02
CA ASP A 74 19.92 -12.34 22.62
C ASP A 74 19.58 -13.41 21.56
N TYR A 75 18.63 -13.14 20.66
CA TYR A 75 18.30 -14.06 19.55
C TYR A 75 19.48 -14.29 18.59
N LEU A 76 20.22 -13.25 18.23
CA LEU A 76 21.37 -13.38 17.34
C LEU A 76 22.52 -14.14 18.00
N LEU A 77 22.74 -13.95 19.30
CA LEU A 77 23.70 -14.71 20.09
C LEU A 77 23.31 -16.19 20.19
N GLU A 78 22.03 -16.52 20.40
CA GLU A 78 21.59 -17.92 20.46
C GLU A 78 21.69 -18.63 19.09
N LYS A 79 21.45 -17.90 18.00
CA LYS A 79 21.42 -18.47 16.65
C LYS A 79 22.79 -18.57 15.98
N TYR A 80 23.70 -17.66 16.31
CA TYR A 80 24.99 -17.51 15.62
C TYR A 80 26.20 -17.44 16.56
N GLY A 81 25.97 -17.37 17.88
CA GLY A 81 27.02 -17.41 18.90
C GLY A 81 27.39 -18.81 19.35
#